data_AF-A0A431LC47-F1
#
_entry.id   AF-A0A431LC47-F1
#
_cell.length_a   1.000
_cell.length_b   1.000
_cell.length_c   1.000
_cell.angle_alpha   90.00
_cell.angle_beta   90.00
_cell.angle_gamma   90.00
#
_symmetry.space_group_name_H-M   'P 1'
#
loop_
_entity.id
_entity.type
_entity.pdbx_description
1 polymer ?
#
loop_
_entity_poly.entity_id
_entity_poly.type
_entity_poly.pdbx_seq_one_letter_code
_entity_poly.pdbx_strand_id
1 'polypeptide(L)'
;MLRRTLKALGWLTLALLLVVAAWVASNGPWADDAGAPLPPQLAVTSPAIAPQHNAFFDQLGLRAPAGESPNVYGQRVMRGEPEAPAQALLALPTSAVWHCQPKTQDCIRLWRAAALPLHEEMARVREFGQRCLALSSRPGYDEQLMSRQTSGPLADKPFASYPLPIFAGLSSCLRWFQVTAALAADLRESQDAWGRADSLRRRVAGGSKSLISQAMAWSWAASQTQLLAQWLAQTPGATLDDAWLRPLPATVLEPSTWIKAEAHFQRQIAGDVGMPAQWIFDDEPNLLQRSMNRINLGYLPHATQRLQDALWLSRLQQLGSLQGAALAQQAPVRQAEEEPSLWTLLYWRNTLGHIVVKIGAPEFLRYFMSQADASAHPQLLQAVVALNARPPSDRPMALAALPLSAELREQLRLDGDTLVWRGWQHAVEPARAAPLRLPLKPG
;
A
#
# COMPACT_ATOMS: atom_id res chain seq x y z
N MET A 1 -30.22 58.12 -18.12
CA MET A 1 -29.95 56.70 -17.74
C MET A 1 -28.46 56.36 -17.85
N LEU A 2 -27.80 56.56 -18.99
CA LEU A 2 -26.39 56.19 -19.25
C LEU A 2 -25.37 56.56 -18.14
N ARG A 3 -25.44 57.77 -17.58
CA ARG A 3 -24.53 58.25 -16.50
C ARG A 3 -24.71 57.50 -15.17
N ARG A 4 -25.91 57.01 -14.87
CA ARG A 4 -26.17 56.18 -13.67
C ARG A 4 -25.65 54.76 -13.89
N THR A 5 -25.81 54.23 -15.10
CA THR A 5 -25.30 52.90 -15.49
C THR A 5 -23.77 52.86 -15.45
N LEU A 6 -23.09 53.88 -15.98
CA LEU A 6 -21.62 53.98 -15.94
C LEU A 6 -21.07 54.08 -14.50
N LYS A 7 -21.75 54.83 -13.62
CA LYS A 7 -21.37 54.90 -12.20
C LYS A 7 -21.55 53.55 -11.49
N ALA A 8 -22.67 52.85 -11.75
CA ALA A 8 -22.91 51.54 -11.18
C ALA A 8 -21.86 50.52 -11.65
N LEU A 9 -21.51 50.53 -12.94
CA LEU A 9 -20.46 49.68 -13.50
C LEU A 9 -19.08 50.01 -12.90
N GLY A 10 -18.78 51.30 -12.71
CA GLY A 10 -17.54 51.73 -12.06
C GLY A 10 -17.42 51.24 -10.61
N TRP A 11 -18.47 51.37 -9.81
CA TRP A 11 -18.50 50.85 -8.44
C TRP A 11 -18.39 49.33 -8.37
N LEU A 12 -19.07 48.62 -9.27
CA LEU A 12 -18.99 47.16 -9.36
C LEU A 12 -17.57 46.70 -9.71
N THR A 13 -16.93 47.38 -10.67
CA THR A 13 -15.54 47.10 -11.05
C THR A 13 -14.58 47.35 -9.90
N LEU A 14 -14.73 48.48 -9.18
CA LEU A 14 -13.91 48.79 -8.01
C LEU A 14 -14.10 47.76 -6.88
N ALA A 15 -15.33 47.38 -6.59
CA ALA A 15 -15.63 46.35 -5.59
C ALA A 15 -14.98 45.01 -5.96
N LEU A 16 -15.06 44.60 -7.23
CA LEU A 16 -14.40 43.39 -7.71
C LEU A 16 -12.86 43.46 -7.54
N LEU A 17 -12.25 44.60 -7.90
CA LEU A 17 -10.81 44.81 -7.72
C LEU A 17 -10.40 44.74 -6.25
N LEU A 18 -11.18 45.34 -5.34
CA LEU A 18 -10.93 45.27 -3.90
C LEU A 18 -11.04 43.85 -3.35
N VAL A 19 -12.02 43.07 -3.82
CA VAL A 19 -12.16 41.65 -3.44
C VAL A 19 -10.97 40.84 -3.93
N VAL A 20 -10.52 41.04 -5.18
CA VAL A 20 -9.34 40.36 -5.72
C VAL A 20 -8.08 40.76 -4.95
N ALA A 21 -7.89 42.05 -4.65
CA ALA A 21 -6.75 42.52 -3.87
C ALA A 21 -6.73 41.93 -2.44
N ALA A 22 -7.88 41.87 -1.78
CA ALA A 22 -8.03 41.25 -0.46
C ALA A 22 -7.76 39.74 -0.50
N TRP A 23 -8.20 39.07 -1.56
CA TRP A 23 -7.91 37.65 -1.78
C TRP A 23 -6.42 37.42 -1.99
N VAL A 24 -5.75 38.19 -2.85
CA VAL A 24 -4.30 38.14 -3.06
C VAL A 24 -3.55 38.38 -1.76
N ALA A 25 -3.93 39.41 -1.00
CA ALA A 25 -3.33 39.72 0.30
C ALA A 25 -3.47 38.56 1.30
N SER A 26 -4.56 37.80 1.24
CA SER A 26 -4.83 36.66 2.12
C SER A 26 -4.23 35.33 1.66
N ASN A 27 -3.78 35.24 0.40
CA ASN A 27 -3.37 33.99 -0.26
C ASN A 27 -1.95 34.04 -0.86
N GLY A 28 -1.22 35.13 -0.68
CA GLY A 28 0.20 35.20 -1.03
C GLY A 28 1.11 34.53 0.01
N PRO A 29 2.37 34.27 -0.33
CA PRO A 29 3.33 33.59 0.56
C PRO A 29 3.60 34.36 1.86
N TRP A 30 3.42 35.69 1.85
CA TRP A 30 3.51 36.53 3.06
C TRP A 30 2.38 36.28 4.06
N ALA A 31 1.29 35.65 3.62
CA ALA A 31 0.15 35.28 4.45
C ALA A 31 0.20 33.79 4.84
N ASP A 32 1.28 33.06 4.56
CA ASP A 32 1.44 31.71 5.11
C ASP A 32 1.74 31.77 6.62
N ASP A 33 1.45 30.67 7.30
CA ASP A 33 1.75 30.53 8.71
C ASP A 33 3.22 30.22 8.96
N ALA A 34 3.68 30.47 10.19
CA ALA A 34 4.92 29.90 10.63
C ALA A 34 4.82 28.36 10.62
N GLY A 35 5.88 27.70 10.19
CA GLY A 35 5.97 26.24 10.22
C GLY A 35 5.75 25.72 11.64
N ALA A 36 4.72 24.89 11.81
CA ALA A 36 4.43 24.23 13.08
C ALA A 36 5.16 22.88 13.17
N PRO A 37 5.63 22.44 14.35
CA PRO A 37 6.17 21.11 14.52
C PRO A 37 5.09 20.04 14.26
N LEU A 38 5.51 18.86 13.81
CA LEU A 38 4.61 17.72 13.67
C LEU A 38 4.04 17.34 15.06
N PRO A 39 2.72 17.15 15.21
CA PRO A 39 2.15 16.69 16.47
C PRO A 39 2.81 15.39 16.96
N PRO A 40 3.15 15.26 18.25
CA PRO A 40 3.82 14.06 18.77
C PRO A 40 3.08 12.75 18.50
N GLN A 41 1.74 12.80 18.40
CA GLN A 41 0.92 11.64 18.08
C GLN A 41 1.11 11.15 16.63
N LEU A 42 1.49 12.05 15.72
CA LEU A 42 1.79 11.75 14.33
C LEU A 42 3.28 11.45 14.08
N ALA A 43 4.13 11.57 15.11
CA ALA A 43 5.56 11.32 14.98
C ALA A 43 5.83 9.85 14.60
N VAL A 44 6.68 9.67 13.58
CA VAL A 44 7.12 8.36 13.12
C VAL A 44 8.23 7.83 14.02
N THR A 45 8.22 6.52 14.27
CA THR A 45 9.27 5.87 15.05
C THR A 45 10.49 5.58 14.17
N SER A 46 11.66 6.04 14.61
CA SER A 46 12.92 5.73 13.95
C SER A 46 13.15 4.22 13.90
N PRO A 47 13.84 3.70 12.87
CA PRO A 47 14.22 2.30 12.85
C PRO A 47 15.03 1.92 14.09
N ALA A 48 14.64 0.84 14.77
CA ALA A 48 15.33 0.27 15.92
C ALA A 48 16.46 -0.70 15.48
N ILE A 49 16.38 -1.25 14.27
CA ILE A 49 17.38 -2.17 13.74
C ILE A 49 18.49 -1.39 13.03
N ALA A 50 19.74 -1.64 13.44
CA ALA A 50 20.92 -1.05 12.81
C ALA A 50 21.00 -1.40 11.30
N PRO A 51 21.45 -0.47 10.41
CA PRO A 51 21.35 -0.66 8.97
C PRO A 51 21.95 -1.95 8.41
N GLN A 52 23.12 -2.36 8.93
CA GLN A 52 23.82 -3.57 8.52
C GLN A 52 23.09 -4.89 8.85
N HIS A 53 22.11 -4.84 9.75
CA HIS A 53 21.31 -6.00 10.18
C HIS A 53 19.86 -5.93 9.70
N ASN A 54 19.46 -4.80 9.10
CA ASN A 54 18.09 -4.55 8.72
C ASN A 54 17.77 -5.12 7.34
N ALA A 55 16.87 -6.11 7.30
CA ALA A 55 16.44 -6.76 6.06
C ALA A 55 15.77 -5.80 5.06
N PHE A 56 15.33 -4.62 5.50
CA PHE A 56 14.81 -3.58 4.60
C PHE A 56 15.83 -3.20 3.52
N PHE A 57 17.11 -3.01 3.87
CA PHE A 57 18.11 -2.68 2.86
C PHE A 57 18.49 -3.88 2.00
N ASP A 58 18.52 -5.09 2.57
CA ASP A 58 18.70 -6.30 1.77
C ASP A 58 17.59 -6.44 0.71
N GLN A 59 16.34 -6.11 1.07
CA GLN A 59 15.21 -6.12 0.14
C GLN A 59 15.39 -5.11 -1.00
N LEU A 60 15.79 -3.88 -0.70
CA LEU A 60 16.04 -2.86 -1.72
C LEU A 60 17.18 -3.25 -2.67
N GLY A 61 18.24 -3.87 -2.15
CA GLY A 61 19.36 -4.36 -2.95
C GLY A 61 19.26 -5.81 -3.39
N LEU A 62 18.08 -6.43 -3.34
CA LEU A 62 17.91 -7.84 -3.77
C LEU A 62 18.47 -8.09 -5.17
N ARG A 63 18.33 -7.09 -6.05
CA ARG A 63 18.80 -7.14 -7.44
C ARG A 63 20.18 -6.51 -7.68
N ALA A 64 20.91 -6.14 -6.63
CA ALA A 64 22.25 -5.56 -6.76
C ALA A 64 23.14 -6.41 -7.70
N PRO A 65 24.11 -5.82 -8.42
CA PRO A 65 25.04 -6.56 -9.27
C PRO A 65 25.62 -7.82 -8.61
N ALA A 66 25.99 -8.80 -9.44
CA ALA A 66 26.59 -10.03 -8.97
C ALA A 66 27.87 -9.73 -8.16
N GLY A 67 28.01 -10.37 -6.99
CA GLY A 67 29.12 -10.13 -6.06
C GLY A 67 29.01 -8.88 -5.18
N GLU A 68 28.02 -8.01 -5.40
CA GLU A 68 27.74 -6.88 -4.50
C GLU A 68 26.79 -7.30 -3.37
N SER A 69 27.04 -6.80 -2.15
CA SER A 69 26.16 -7.05 -1.00
C SER A 69 24.80 -6.36 -1.19
N PRO A 70 23.66 -7.09 -1.12
CA PRO A 70 22.34 -6.50 -1.20
C PRO A 70 22.11 -5.38 -0.19
N ASN A 71 22.54 -5.58 1.07
CA ASN A 71 22.38 -4.58 2.12
C ASN A 71 23.11 -3.27 1.78
N VAL A 72 24.37 -3.35 1.33
CA VAL A 72 25.18 -2.17 0.97
C VAL A 72 24.55 -1.43 -0.21
N TYR A 73 24.16 -2.16 -1.26
CA TYR A 73 23.48 -1.57 -2.41
C TYR A 73 22.16 -0.90 -2.00
N GLY A 74 21.34 -1.55 -1.17
CA GLY A 74 20.08 -0.98 -0.69
C GLY A 74 20.26 0.29 0.13
N GLN A 75 21.32 0.38 0.94
CA GLN A 75 21.66 1.63 1.64
C GLN A 75 22.05 2.76 0.68
N ARG A 76 22.79 2.45 -0.40
CA ARG A 76 23.14 3.42 -1.46
C ARG A 76 21.89 3.92 -2.18
N VAL A 77 20.98 3.02 -2.54
CA VAL A 77 19.68 3.36 -3.13
C VAL A 77 18.92 4.30 -2.20
N MET A 78 18.82 4.00 -0.90
CA MET A 78 18.13 4.88 0.06
C MET A 78 18.77 6.27 0.20
N ARG A 79 20.07 6.40 -0.10
CA ARG A 79 20.76 7.69 -0.13
C ARG A 79 20.58 8.45 -1.45
N GLY A 80 19.95 7.86 -2.45
CA GLY A 80 19.80 8.45 -3.78
C GLY A 80 21.08 8.44 -4.60
N GLU A 81 22.00 7.54 -4.30
CA GLU A 81 23.18 7.34 -5.13
C GLU A 81 22.78 6.72 -6.50
N PRO A 82 23.56 6.97 -7.57
CA PRO A 82 23.28 6.40 -8.88
C PRO A 82 23.11 4.88 -8.81
N GLU A 83 21.98 4.41 -9.32
CA GLU A 83 21.72 2.98 -9.44
C GLU A 83 22.57 2.35 -10.54
N ALA A 84 22.89 1.07 -10.37
CA ALA A 84 23.49 0.30 -11.44
C ALA A 84 22.53 0.25 -12.64
N PRO A 85 23.04 0.30 -13.89
CA PRO A 85 22.16 0.24 -15.05
C PRO A 85 21.40 -1.10 -15.07
N ALA A 86 20.21 -1.13 -15.66
CA ALA A 86 19.31 -2.28 -15.57
C ALA A 86 19.96 -3.61 -16.01
N GLN A 87 20.87 -3.58 -16.99
CA GLN A 87 21.63 -4.74 -17.45
C GLN A 87 22.64 -5.31 -16.44
N ALA A 88 23.05 -4.53 -15.45
CA ALA A 88 23.96 -4.97 -14.39
C ALA A 88 23.22 -5.56 -13.18
N LEU A 89 21.91 -5.32 -13.07
CA LEU A 89 21.07 -5.87 -12.00
C LEU A 89 20.82 -7.37 -12.23
N LEU A 90 20.68 -8.14 -11.15
CA LEU A 90 20.28 -9.54 -11.29
C LEU A 90 18.93 -9.66 -12.01
N ALA A 91 18.89 -10.62 -12.93
CA ALA A 91 17.68 -11.02 -13.61
C ALA A 91 16.67 -11.59 -12.60
N LEU A 92 15.40 -11.23 -12.79
CA LEU A 92 14.29 -11.90 -12.14
C LEU A 92 13.73 -12.96 -13.10
N PRO A 93 13.01 -13.96 -12.60
CA PRO A 93 12.14 -14.77 -13.43
C PRO A 93 11.14 -13.90 -14.19
N THR A 94 10.86 -14.27 -15.43
CA THR A 94 10.02 -13.49 -16.36
C THR A 94 8.94 -14.32 -17.05
N SER A 95 8.92 -15.64 -16.88
CA SER A 95 7.92 -16.47 -17.55
C SER A 95 6.49 -16.11 -17.13
N ALA A 96 5.55 -16.22 -18.06
CA ALA A 96 4.13 -15.96 -17.77
C ALA A 96 3.60 -16.88 -16.65
N VAL A 97 4.12 -18.10 -16.59
CA VAL A 97 3.77 -19.07 -15.55
C VAL A 97 4.30 -18.64 -14.18
N TRP A 98 5.50 -18.07 -14.09
CA TRP A 98 6.01 -17.47 -12.85
C TRP A 98 5.10 -16.35 -12.32
N HIS A 99 4.62 -15.49 -13.22
CA HIS A 99 3.75 -14.36 -12.91
C HIS A 99 2.26 -14.72 -12.81
N CYS A 100 1.93 -16.01 -12.62
CA CYS A 100 0.56 -16.46 -12.44
C CYS A 100 -0.17 -15.66 -11.34
N GLN A 101 -1.41 -15.26 -11.65
CA GLN A 101 -2.27 -14.45 -10.78
C GLN A 101 -3.23 -15.35 -9.99
N PRO A 102 -2.98 -15.62 -8.69
CA PRO A 102 -3.81 -16.55 -7.91
C PRO A 102 -5.26 -16.08 -7.74
N LYS A 103 -5.53 -14.79 -7.99
CA LYS A 103 -6.87 -14.20 -7.98
C LYS A 103 -7.77 -14.74 -9.09
N THR A 104 -7.20 -15.03 -10.25
CA THR A 104 -7.94 -15.38 -11.48
C THR A 104 -7.54 -16.74 -12.05
N GLN A 105 -6.42 -17.31 -11.58
CA GLN A 105 -5.83 -18.53 -12.10
C GLN A 105 -5.53 -19.53 -10.98
N ASP A 106 -5.55 -20.81 -11.35
CA ASP A 106 -5.08 -21.90 -10.50
C ASP A 106 -3.56 -22.07 -10.66
N CYS A 107 -2.80 -21.29 -9.89
CA CYS A 107 -1.36 -21.21 -10.02
C CYS A 107 -0.65 -22.49 -9.59
N ILE A 108 -1.15 -23.18 -8.56
CA ILE A 108 -0.54 -24.44 -8.11
C ILE A 108 -0.57 -25.48 -9.22
N ARG A 109 -1.71 -25.63 -9.91
CA ARG A 109 -1.85 -26.54 -11.05
C ARG A 109 -0.97 -26.11 -12.23
N LEU A 110 -0.97 -24.82 -12.56
CA LEU A 110 -0.15 -24.27 -13.65
C LEU A 110 1.35 -24.49 -13.41
N TRP A 111 1.83 -24.29 -12.18
CA TRP A 111 3.22 -24.53 -11.84
C TRP A 111 3.60 -25.99 -11.92
N ARG A 112 2.78 -26.89 -11.38
CA ARG A 112 3.02 -28.33 -11.47
C ARG A 112 3.06 -28.82 -12.92
N ALA A 113 2.17 -28.31 -13.77
CA ALA A 113 2.16 -28.63 -15.19
C ALA A 113 3.42 -28.10 -15.94
N ALA A 114 4.05 -27.04 -15.41
CA ALA A 114 5.23 -26.40 -15.95
C ALA A 114 6.49 -26.67 -15.11
N ALA A 115 6.56 -27.80 -14.39
CA ALA A 115 7.63 -28.08 -13.43
C ALA A 115 9.04 -27.99 -14.05
N LEU A 116 9.26 -28.66 -15.18
CA LEU A 116 10.56 -28.66 -15.87
C LEU A 116 11.02 -27.25 -16.28
N PRO A 117 10.24 -26.47 -17.07
CA PRO A 117 10.67 -25.12 -17.44
C PRO A 117 10.83 -24.17 -16.24
N LEU A 118 10.06 -24.36 -15.16
CA LEU A 118 10.24 -23.58 -13.93
C LEU A 118 11.53 -23.94 -13.20
N HIS A 119 11.90 -25.22 -13.10
CA HIS A 119 13.18 -25.64 -12.52
C HIS A 119 14.36 -25.08 -13.33
N GLU A 120 14.28 -25.11 -14.66
CA GLU A 120 15.29 -24.50 -15.53
C GLU A 120 15.39 -22.97 -15.33
N GLU A 121 14.26 -22.28 -15.21
CA GLU A 121 14.23 -20.84 -14.93
C GLU A 121 14.84 -20.52 -13.56
N MET A 122 14.46 -21.27 -12.52
CA MET A 122 15.05 -21.15 -11.18
C MET A 122 16.56 -21.42 -11.21
N ALA A 123 17.02 -22.40 -11.99
CA ALA A 123 18.45 -22.66 -12.16
C ALA A 123 19.19 -21.49 -12.84
N ARG A 124 18.59 -20.86 -13.86
CA ARG A 124 19.16 -19.69 -14.55
C ARG A 124 19.33 -18.48 -13.62
N VAL A 125 18.40 -18.26 -12.68
CA VAL A 125 18.47 -17.15 -11.73
C VAL A 125 18.85 -17.59 -10.31
N ARG A 126 19.64 -18.67 -10.19
CA ARG A 126 20.01 -19.27 -8.90
C ARG A 126 20.58 -18.27 -7.89
N GLU A 127 21.38 -17.30 -8.33
CA GLU A 127 21.93 -16.27 -7.43
C GLU A 127 20.82 -15.45 -6.75
N PHE A 128 19.77 -15.08 -7.49
CA PHE A 128 18.62 -14.41 -6.92
C PHE A 128 17.91 -15.29 -5.87
N GLY A 129 17.73 -16.58 -6.18
CA GLY A 129 17.19 -17.56 -5.22
C GLY A 129 18.00 -17.67 -3.92
N GLN A 130 19.34 -17.66 -4.03
CA GLN A 130 20.23 -17.64 -2.86
C GLN A 130 20.05 -16.37 -2.02
N ARG A 131 19.87 -15.20 -2.66
CA ARG A 131 19.57 -13.95 -1.95
C ARG A 131 18.20 -13.99 -1.26
N CYS A 132 17.20 -14.62 -1.87
CA CYS A 132 15.91 -14.84 -1.21
C CYS A 132 16.04 -15.72 0.04
N LEU A 133 16.82 -16.81 -0.04
CA LEU A 133 17.13 -17.65 1.11
C LEU A 133 17.84 -16.85 2.22
N ALA A 134 18.86 -16.08 1.88
CA ALA A 134 19.57 -15.22 2.82
C ALA A 134 18.61 -14.19 3.48
N LEU A 135 17.78 -13.51 2.69
CA LEU A 135 16.78 -12.56 3.19
C LEU A 135 15.79 -13.23 4.15
N SER A 136 15.32 -14.44 3.82
CA SER A 136 14.39 -15.20 4.67
C SER A 136 15.01 -15.58 6.03
N SER A 137 16.34 -15.63 6.13
CA SER A 137 17.06 -15.92 7.38
C SER A 137 17.40 -14.70 8.24
N ARG A 138 17.17 -13.47 7.75
CA ARG A 138 17.48 -12.24 8.50
C ARG A 138 16.65 -12.16 9.80
N PRO A 139 17.19 -11.66 10.92
CA PRO A 139 16.50 -11.67 12.20
C PRO A 139 15.36 -10.63 12.29
N GLY A 140 15.44 -9.54 11.52
CA GLY A 140 14.44 -8.50 11.58
C GLY A 140 14.36 -7.65 10.32
N TYR A 141 13.22 -7.01 10.15
CA TYR A 141 12.91 -6.06 9.10
C TYR A 141 12.30 -4.84 9.78
N ASP A 142 12.77 -3.65 9.44
CA ASP A 142 12.27 -2.40 10.02
C ASP A 142 12.38 -1.30 8.96
N GLU A 143 11.26 -0.90 8.37
CA GLU A 143 11.27 0.04 7.27
C GLU A 143 11.87 1.39 7.69
N GLN A 144 12.86 1.85 6.91
CA GLN A 144 13.34 3.22 6.99
C GLN A 144 12.47 4.11 6.11
N LEU A 145 11.66 4.94 6.76
CA LEU A 145 10.89 5.96 6.05
C LEU A 145 11.83 6.98 5.41
N MET A 146 11.49 7.36 4.19
CA MET A 146 12.20 8.41 3.48
C MET A 146 11.97 9.76 4.16
N SER A 147 13.04 10.53 4.26
CA SER A 147 13.01 11.91 4.75
C SER A 147 13.79 12.78 3.77
N ARG A 148 13.39 14.05 3.63
CA ARG A 148 14.14 15.01 2.82
C ARG A 148 15.57 15.10 3.35
N GLN A 149 16.53 14.88 2.47
CA GLN A 149 17.94 15.02 2.81
C GLN A 149 18.29 16.50 2.92
N THR A 150 19.07 16.86 3.93
CA THR A 150 19.57 18.24 4.11
C THR A 150 20.88 18.48 3.38
N SER A 151 21.48 17.43 2.82
CA SER A 151 22.77 17.45 2.12
C SER A 151 22.87 16.25 1.18
N GLY A 152 23.62 16.38 0.09
CA GLY A 152 23.80 15.30 -0.89
C GLY A 152 23.04 15.54 -2.20
N PRO A 153 23.05 14.55 -3.12
CA PRO A 153 22.54 14.73 -4.49
C PRO A 153 21.02 15.00 -4.57
N LEU A 154 20.27 14.68 -3.50
CA LEU A 154 18.82 14.87 -3.42
C LEU A 154 18.38 16.07 -2.56
N ALA A 155 19.31 16.86 -2.00
CA ALA A 155 18.97 17.93 -1.06
C ALA A 155 18.05 19.00 -1.65
N ASP A 156 18.31 19.40 -2.90
CA ASP A 156 17.56 20.43 -3.62
C ASP A 156 16.47 19.85 -4.55
N LYS A 157 16.22 18.54 -4.47
CA LYS A 157 15.27 17.87 -5.36
C LYS A 157 13.88 17.75 -4.72
N PRO A 158 12.80 17.76 -5.52
CA PRO A 158 11.46 17.45 -5.00
C PRO A 158 11.45 16.07 -4.38
N PHE A 159 10.65 15.85 -3.34
CA PHE A 159 10.48 14.53 -2.73
C PHE A 159 10.05 13.47 -3.74
N ALA A 160 9.31 13.85 -4.79
CA ALA A 160 8.93 12.95 -5.89
C ALA A 160 10.14 12.30 -6.62
N SER A 161 11.33 12.89 -6.53
CA SER A 161 12.57 12.33 -7.08
C SER A 161 13.24 11.30 -6.17
N TYR A 162 12.74 11.10 -4.96
CA TYR A 162 13.34 10.23 -3.98
C TYR A 162 13.03 8.76 -4.35
N PRO A 163 14.00 7.85 -4.22
CA PRO A 163 13.82 6.45 -4.59
C PRO A 163 12.81 5.77 -3.65
N LEU A 164 11.59 5.57 -4.13
CA LEU A 164 10.56 4.84 -3.39
C LEU A 164 10.95 3.36 -3.20
N PRO A 165 10.53 2.72 -2.10
CA PRO A 165 10.82 1.31 -1.88
C PRO A 165 10.36 0.42 -3.05
N ILE A 166 11.27 -0.43 -3.54
CA ILE A 166 11.02 -1.33 -4.67
C ILE A 166 10.66 -2.73 -4.17
N PHE A 167 9.42 -3.17 -4.43
CA PHE A 167 8.91 -4.46 -3.96
C PHE A 167 8.97 -5.61 -4.97
N ALA A 168 9.41 -5.34 -6.21
CA ALA A 168 9.47 -6.37 -7.25
C ALA A 168 10.39 -7.54 -6.86
N GLY A 169 11.57 -7.25 -6.29
CA GLY A 169 12.49 -8.27 -5.79
C GLY A 169 11.86 -9.09 -4.67
N LEU A 170 11.28 -8.43 -3.65
CA LEU A 170 10.67 -9.15 -2.52
C LEU A 170 9.46 -9.99 -2.92
N SER A 171 8.60 -9.45 -3.80
CA SER A 171 7.47 -10.21 -4.35
C SER A 171 7.94 -11.45 -5.11
N SER A 172 9.06 -11.33 -5.82
CA SER A 172 9.69 -12.46 -6.51
C SER A 172 10.32 -13.45 -5.53
N CYS A 173 10.85 -13.02 -4.38
CA CYS A 173 11.31 -13.93 -3.33
C CYS A 173 10.18 -14.70 -2.65
N LEU A 174 9.05 -14.04 -2.37
CA LEU A 174 7.86 -14.74 -1.89
C LEU A 174 7.41 -15.77 -2.93
N ARG A 175 7.32 -15.38 -4.19
CA ARG A 175 6.97 -16.28 -5.29
C ARG A 175 7.95 -17.46 -5.42
N TRP A 176 9.24 -17.22 -5.25
CA TRP A 176 10.27 -18.26 -5.28
C TRP A 176 9.97 -19.39 -4.29
N PHE A 177 9.63 -19.04 -3.04
CA PHE A 177 9.26 -20.04 -2.04
C PHE A 177 7.95 -20.73 -2.35
N GLN A 178 6.96 -20.02 -2.89
CA GLN A 178 5.66 -20.59 -3.27
C GLN A 178 5.77 -21.57 -4.43
N VAL A 179 6.57 -21.24 -5.46
CA VAL A 179 6.86 -22.14 -6.58
C VAL A 179 7.66 -23.35 -6.10
N THR A 180 8.69 -23.14 -5.26
CA THR A 180 9.43 -24.24 -4.62
C THR A 180 8.48 -25.18 -3.87
N ALA A 181 7.53 -24.62 -3.11
CA ALA A 181 6.57 -25.42 -2.36
C ALA A 181 5.62 -26.21 -3.28
N ALA A 182 5.22 -25.65 -4.41
CA ALA A 182 4.32 -26.33 -5.35
C ALA A 182 5.00 -27.47 -6.12
N LEU A 183 6.31 -27.34 -6.36
CA LEU A 183 7.16 -28.27 -7.11
C LEU A 183 7.94 -29.27 -6.23
N ALA A 184 7.83 -29.16 -4.91
CA ALA A 184 8.52 -30.02 -3.96
C ALA A 184 8.21 -31.52 -4.19
N ALA A 185 9.21 -32.38 -3.96
CA ALA A 185 9.09 -33.81 -4.21
C ALA A 185 8.20 -34.51 -3.16
N ASP A 186 8.13 -33.96 -1.96
CA ASP A 186 7.31 -34.48 -0.86
C ASP A 186 6.61 -33.37 -0.06
N LEU A 187 5.71 -33.79 0.84
CA LEU A 187 4.91 -32.87 1.64
C LEU A 187 5.74 -32.04 2.62
N ARG A 188 6.83 -32.61 3.16
CA ARG A 188 7.68 -31.93 4.15
C ARG A 188 8.44 -30.78 3.50
N GLU A 189 9.08 -31.04 2.36
CA GLU A 189 9.77 -30.01 1.58
C GLU A 189 8.80 -28.91 1.14
N SER A 190 7.58 -29.28 0.72
CA SER A 190 6.52 -28.33 0.39
C SER A 190 6.16 -27.44 1.58
N GLN A 191 5.95 -28.04 2.76
CA GLN A 191 5.63 -27.32 3.99
C GLN A 191 6.77 -26.41 4.45
N ASP A 192 8.03 -26.84 4.38
CA ASP A 192 9.19 -26.02 4.71
C ASP A 192 9.27 -24.78 3.83
N ALA A 193 9.02 -24.92 2.52
CA ALA A 193 9.00 -23.82 1.58
C ALA A 193 7.84 -22.85 1.84
N TRP A 194 6.62 -23.36 2.11
CA TRP A 194 5.49 -22.53 2.54
C TRP A 194 5.77 -21.79 3.85
N GLY A 195 6.44 -22.44 4.81
CA GLY A 195 6.85 -21.85 6.08
C GLY A 195 7.84 -20.70 5.89
N ARG A 196 8.80 -20.83 4.97
CA ARG A 196 9.71 -19.72 4.61
C ARG A 196 8.96 -18.54 3.99
N ALA A 197 8.01 -18.81 3.08
CA ALA A 197 7.19 -17.77 2.48
C ALA A 197 6.38 -16.99 3.53
N ASP A 198 5.71 -17.71 4.45
CA ASP A 198 4.91 -17.09 5.51
C ASP A 198 5.78 -16.32 6.50
N SER A 199 6.91 -16.89 6.93
CA SER A 199 7.85 -16.23 7.85
C SER A 199 8.40 -14.93 7.28
N LEU A 200 8.86 -14.93 6.01
CA LEU A 200 9.36 -13.73 5.34
C LEU A 200 8.25 -12.67 5.23
N ARG A 201 7.05 -13.07 4.77
CA ARG A 201 5.91 -12.18 4.62
C ARG A 201 5.51 -11.53 5.94
N ARG A 202 5.42 -12.31 7.03
CA ARG A 202 5.07 -11.81 8.37
C ARG A 202 6.15 -10.91 8.94
N ARG A 203 7.44 -11.20 8.69
CA ARG A 203 8.54 -10.35 9.13
C ARG A 203 8.48 -8.99 8.45
N VAL A 204 8.30 -8.98 7.13
CA VAL A 204 8.16 -7.73 6.37
C VAL A 204 6.95 -6.96 6.84
N ALA A 205 5.78 -7.61 6.92
CA ALA A 205 4.56 -7.02 7.48
C ALA A 205 4.82 -6.40 8.86
N GLY A 206 5.49 -7.13 9.75
CA GLY A 206 5.81 -6.68 11.11
C GLY A 206 6.63 -5.39 11.16
N GLY A 207 7.51 -5.14 10.20
CA GLY A 207 8.32 -3.91 10.14
C GLY A 207 7.93 -2.91 9.06
N SER A 208 6.89 -3.17 8.27
CA SER A 208 6.33 -2.22 7.31
C SER A 208 5.70 -1.04 8.04
N LYS A 209 6.09 0.17 7.67
CA LYS A 209 5.59 1.44 8.21
C LYS A 209 4.81 2.25 7.19
N SER A 210 5.31 2.38 5.97
CA SER A 210 4.66 3.20 4.94
C SER A 210 3.37 2.55 4.43
N LEU A 211 2.45 3.38 3.94
CA LEU A 211 1.20 2.90 3.35
C LEU A 211 1.44 1.96 2.16
N ILE A 212 2.47 2.22 1.35
CA ILE A 212 2.81 1.37 0.20
C ILE A 212 3.28 -0.01 0.70
N SER A 213 4.21 -0.07 1.65
CA SER A 213 4.69 -1.32 2.25
C SER A 213 3.57 -2.14 2.88
N GLN A 214 2.61 -1.45 3.50
CA GLN A 214 1.43 -2.04 4.12
C GLN A 214 0.46 -2.61 3.09
N ALA A 215 0.16 -1.86 2.03
CA ALA A 215 -0.65 -2.31 0.91
C ALA A 215 -0.06 -3.54 0.22
N MET A 216 1.26 -3.58 0.05
CA MET A 216 1.97 -4.77 -0.45
C MET A 216 1.82 -5.96 0.50
N ALA A 217 1.95 -5.75 1.81
CA ALA A 217 1.76 -6.81 2.80
C ALA A 217 0.33 -7.40 2.78
N TRP A 218 -0.70 -6.57 2.63
CA TRP A 218 -2.09 -7.02 2.47
C TRP A 218 -2.29 -7.81 1.17
N SER A 219 -1.72 -7.34 0.06
CA SER A 219 -1.75 -8.03 -1.24
C SER A 219 -1.08 -9.41 -1.18
N TRP A 220 0.07 -9.51 -0.51
CA TRP A 220 0.74 -10.79 -0.30
C TRP A 220 -0.03 -11.71 0.64
N ALA A 221 -0.71 -11.17 1.66
CA ALA A 221 -1.56 -11.96 2.54
C ALA A 221 -2.73 -12.60 1.74
N ALA A 222 -3.41 -11.80 0.91
CA ALA A 222 -4.48 -12.31 0.04
C ALA A 222 -3.96 -13.39 -0.91
N SER A 223 -2.84 -13.13 -1.58
CA SER A 223 -2.21 -14.08 -2.51
C SER A 223 -1.80 -15.38 -1.82
N GLN A 224 -1.20 -15.29 -0.62
CA GLN A 224 -0.81 -16.45 0.19
C GLN A 224 -2.03 -17.30 0.57
N THR A 225 -3.12 -16.68 1.03
CA THR A 225 -4.35 -17.38 1.38
C THR A 225 -4.93 -18.14 0.18
N GLN A 226 -4.97 -17.52 -1.01
CA GLN A 226 -5.45 -18.21 -2.21
C GLN A 226 -4.56 -19.37 -2.63
N LEU A 227 -3.24 -19.17 -2.61
CA LEU A 227 -2.29 -20.20 -3.00
C LEU A 227 -2.30 -21.39 -2.03
N LEU A 228 -2.41 -21.14 -0.72
CA LEU A 228 -2.55 -22.20 0.28
C LEU A 228 -3.87 -22.96 0.10
N ALA A 229 -4.98 -22.27 -0.20
CA ALA A 229 -6.25 -22.94 -0.51
C ALA A 229 -6.15 -23.81 -1.77
N GLN A 230 -5.54 -23.30 -2.85
CA GLN A 230 -5.26 -24.07 -4.08
C GLN A 230 -4.39 -25.30 -3.78
N TRP A 231 -3.35 -25.13 -2.97
CA TRP A 231 -2.45 -26.21 -2.59
C TRP A 231 -3.14 -27.29 -1.76
N LEU A 232 -3.96 -26.91 -0.76
CA LEU A 232 -4.75 -27.85 0.05
C LEU A 232 -5.77 -28.63 -0.78
N ALA A 233 -6.41 -27.98 -1.76
CA ALA A 233 -7.38 -28.62 -2.64
C ALA A 233 -6.74 -29.69 -3.54
N GLN A 234 -5.46 -29.53 -3.89
CA GLN A 234 -4.75 -30.37 -4.87
C GLN A 234 -3.70 -31.30 -4.28
N THR A 235 -3.49 -31.27 -2.96
CA THR A 235 -2.42 -32.05 -2.32
C THR A 235 -3.02 -33.02 -1.31
N PRO A 236 -3.10 -34.32 -1.63
CA PRO A 236 -3.58 -35.33 -0.69
C PRO A 236 -2.77 -35.32 0.60
N GLY A 237 -3.45 -35.44 1.75
CA GLY A 237 -2.81 -35.44 3.07
C GLY A 237 -2.25 -34.09 3.54
N ALA A 238 -2.29 -33.03 2.73
CA ALA A 238 -1.78 -31.72 3.14
C ALA A 238 -2.59 -31.14 4.31
N THR A 239 -1.86 -30.64 5.30
CA THR A 239 -2.35 -29.87 6.44
C THR A 239 -1.61 -28.54 6.51
N LEU A 240 -2.21 -27.55 7.17
CA LEU A 240 -1.55 -26.28 7.46
C LEU A 240 -0.99 -26.29 8.87
N ASP A 241 0.18 -25.69 9.04
CA ASP A 241 0.73 -25.38 10.35
C ASP A 241 -0.14 -24.30 11.03
N ASP A 242 -0.44 -24.48 12.31
CA ASP A 242 -1.17 -23.50 13.14
C ASP A 242 -0.51 -22.13 13.12
N ALA A 243 0.81 -22.06 12.96
CA ALA A 243 1.56 -20.82 12.81
C ALA A 243 1.09 -19.98 11.61
N TRP A 244 0.69 -20.61 10.51
CA TRP A 244 0.22 -19.92 9.30
C TRP A 244 -1.20 -19.37 9.48
N LEU A 245 -1.97 -19.94 10.40
CA LEU A 245 -3.33 -19.54 10.75
C LEU A 245 -3.39 -18.44 11.81
N ARG A 246 -2.24 -17.99 12.34
CA ARG A 246 -2.19 -16.89 13.31
C ARG A 246 -2.57 -15.55 12.66
N PRO A 247 -3.14 -14.60 13.41
CA PRO A 247 -3.33 -13.22 12.94
C PRO A 247 -2.03 -12.62 12.39
N LEU A 248 -2.14 -11.72 11.41
CA LEU A 248 -1.00 -10.93 10.96
C LEU A 248 -0.49 -10.03 12.10
N PRO A 249 0.76 -9.53 12.03
CA PRO A 249 1.25 -8.57 13.01
C PRO A 249 0.31 -7.36 13.16
N ALA A 250 0.11 -6.89 14.39
CA ALA A 250 -0.78 -5.76 14.67
C ALA A 250 -0.41 -4.51 13.85
N THR A 251 0.88 -4.30 13.58
CA THR A 251 1.39 -3.21 12.73
C THR A 251 0.72 -3.15 11.37
N VAL A 252 0.31 -4.29 10.78
CA VAL A 252 -0.41 -4.30 9.49
C VAL A 252 -1.91 -4.39 9.60
N LEU A 253 -2.45 -4.66 10.79
CA LEU A 253 -3.89 -4.71 11.02
C LEU A 253 -4.44 -3.40 11.56
N GLU A 254 -3.59 -2.57 12.18
CA GLU A 254 -3.96 -1.29 12.75
C GLU A 254 -3.53 -0.11 11.85
N PRO A 255 -4.42 0.87 11.59
CA PRO A 255 -4.07 2.00 10.75
C PRO A 255 -3.01 2.93 11.32
N SER A 256 -2.82 2.93 12.66
CA SER A 256 -1.97 3.89 13.36
C SER A 256 -0.56 4.01 12.79
N THR A 257 0.03 2.90 12.35
CA THR A 257 1.40 2.87 11.85
C THR A 257 1.52 3.63 10.53
N TRP A 258 0.68 3.32 9.56
CA TRP A 258 0.76 3.94 8.25
C TRP A 258 0.16 5.35 8.21
N ILE A 259 -0.81 5.67 9.07
CA ILE A 259 -1.31 7.04 9.23
C ILE A 259 -0.18 7.99 9.62
N LYS A 260 0.68 7.59 10.58
CA LYS A 260 1.84 8.39 10.99
C LYS A 260 2.84 8.56 9.86
N ALA A 261 3.13 7.47 9.14
CA ALA A 261 4.04 7.50 8.00
C ALA A 261 3.52 8.37 6.86
N GLU A 262 2.22 8.29 6.56
CA GLU A 262 1.55 9.09 5.53
C GLU A 262 1.49 10.56 5.92
N ALA A 263 1.17 10.88 7.18
CA ALA A 263 1.23 12.26 7.68
C ALA A 263 2.64 12.86 7.54
N HIS A 264 3.67 12.09 7.90
CA HIS A 264 5.06 12.50 7.71
C HIS A 264 5.38 12.71 6.22
N PHE A 265 5.05 11.76 5.35
CA PHE A 265 5.26 11.86 3.89
C PHE A 265 4.56 13.09 3.30
N GLN A 266 3.28 13.31 3.63
CA GLN A 266 2.50 14.44 3.12
C GLN A 266 3.09 15.79 3.51
N ARG A 267 3.66 15.91 4.71
CA ARG A 267 4.37 17.12 5.12
C ARG A 267 5.63 17.36 4.29
N GLN A 268 6.37 16.30 3.93
CA GLN A 268 7.58 16.41 3.12
C GLN A 268 7.28 16.88 1.69
N ILE A 269 6.15 16.43 1.12
CA ILE A 269 5.72 16.81 -0.24
C ILE A 269 4.92 18.12 -0.28
N ALA A 270 4.31 18.57 0.83
CA ALA A 270 3.56 19.84 0.85
C ALA A 270 4.46 21.04 0.49
N GLY A 271 5.75 20.97 0.80
CA GLY A 271 6.72 21.97 0.33
C GLY A 271 6.99 21.93 -1.18
N ASP A 272 6.73 20.79 -1.83
CA ASP A 272 7.00 20.58 -3.26
C ASP A 272 5.84 20.97 -4.18
N VAL A 273 4.60 21.01 -3.66
CA VAL A 273 3.43 21.40 -4.44
C VAL A 273 3.53 22.85 -4.94
N GLY A 274 4.30 23.70 -4.25
CA GLY A 274 4.64 25.07 -4.67
C GLY A 274 5.89 25.20 -5.54
N MET A 275 6.52 24.09 -5.95
CA MET A 275 7.62 24.11 -6.93
C MET A 275 7.09 24.16 -8.37
N PRO A 276 7.89 24.63 -9.36
CA PRO A 276 7.41 24.89 -10.71
C PRO A 276 6.61 23.72 -11.31
N ALA A 277 5.42 24.01 -11.84
CA ALA A 277 4.43 23.05 -12.36
C ALA A 277 4.94 22.05 -13.42
N GLN A 278 6.13 22.26 -14.00
CA GLN A 278 6.77 21.32 -14.93
C GLN A 278 6.97 19.91 -14.36
N TRP A 279 6.81 19.73 -13.04
CA TRP A 279 6.93 18.43 -12.36
C TRP A 279 5.57 17.79 -12.01
N ILE A 280 4.46 18.51 -12.14
CA ILE A 280 3.12 18.07 -11.71
C ILE A 280 2.17 17.88 -12.90
N PHE A 281 2.37 18.64 -13.98
CA PHE A 281 1.56 18.56 -15.19
C PHE A 281 2.49 18.31 -16.38
N ASP A 282 2.21 17.25 -17.16
CA ASP A 282 2.97 16.92 -18.39
C ASP A 282 2.78 17.96 -19.52
N ASP A 283 1.87 18.92 -19.33
CA ASP A 283 1.62 20.02 -20.26
C ASP A 283 2.38 21.30 -19.87
N GLU A 284 2.90 22.03 -20.87
CA GLU A 284 3.50 23.34 -20.63
C GLU A 284 2.47 24.31 -19.99
N PRO A 285 2.71 24.80 -18.77
CA PRO A 285 1.77 25.71 -18.12
C PRO A 285 1.66 27.01 -18.94
N ASN A 286 0.44 27.54 -19.07
CA ASN A 286 0.21 28.81 -19.73
C ASN A 286 0.82 29.99 -18.92
N LEU A 287 0.93 31.18 -19.52
CA LEU A 287 1.58 32.34 -18.87
C LEU A 287 0.95 32.74 -17.53
N LEU A 288 -0.37 32.58 -17.39
CA LEU A 288 -1.09 32.87 -16.15
C LEU A 288 -0.74 31.83 -15.07
N GLN A 289 -0.71 30.54 -15.42
CA GLN A 289 -0.30 29.45 -14.54
C GLN A 289 1.17 29.60 -14.12
N ARG A 290 2.08 29.90 -15.06
CA ARG A 290 3.49 30.20 -14.74
C ARG A 290 3.61 31.35 -13.75
N SER A 291 2.83 32.41 -13.96
CA SER A 291 2.84 33.59 -13.09
C SER A 291 2.27 33.27 -11.72
N MET A 292 1.14 32.56 -11.63
CA MET A 292 0.49 32.13 -10.38
C MET A 292 1.36 31.15 -9.58
N ASN A 293 2.04 30.21 -10.25
CA ASN A 293 2.98 29.29 -9.62
C ASN A 293 4.22 30.02 -9.10
N ARG A 294 4.72 31.03 -9.82
CA ARG A 294 5.87 31.82 -9.37
C ARG A 294 5.60 32.59 -8.08
N ILE A 295 4.34 32.92 -7.82
CA ILE A 295 3.90 33.68 -6.65
C ILE A 295 3.15 32.82 -5.62
N ASN A 296 3.03 31.50 -5.83
CA ASN A 296 2.31 30.55 -4.97
C ASN A 296 0.94 31.06 -4.50
N LEU A 297 0.21 31.79 -5.36
CA LEU A 297 -1.07 32.37 -4.95
C LEU A 297 -2.13 31.28 -4.77
N GLY A 298 -2.72 31.24 -3.58
CA GLY A 298 -3.79 30.30 -3.23
C GLY A 298 -3.31 29.00 -2.61
N TYR A 299 -2.00 28.74 -2.62
CA TYR A 299 -1.39 27.59 -1.94
C TYR A 299 -0.45 28.10 -0.84
N LEU A 300 -0.82 27.82 0.41
CA LEU A 300 -0.05 28.18 1.60
C LEU A 300 0.49 26.87 2.22
N PRO A 301 1.76 26.50 1.99
CA PRO A 301 2.31 25.21 2.40
C PRO A 301 2.14 24.91 3.89
N HIS A 302 2.46 25.85 4.79
CA HIS A 302 2.36 25.60 6.24
C HIS A 302 0.91 25.55 6.72
N ALA A 303 0.04 26.39 6.17
CA ALA A 303 -1.39 26.26 6.42
C ALA A 303 -1.94 24.90 5.95
N THR A 304 -1.47 24.41 4.79
CA THR A 304 -1.85 23.09 4.24
C THR A 304 -1.35 21.93 5.11
N GLN A 305 -0.11 22.00 5.60
CA GLN A 305 0.43 21.01 6.53
C GLN A 305 -0.43 20.89 7.80
N ARG A 306 -0.89 22.01 8.38
CA ARG A 306 -1.78 21.95 9.56
C ARG A 306 -3.14 21.34 9.25
N LEU A 307 -3.69 21.59 8.05
CA LEU A 307 -4.94 20.94 7.61
C LEU A 307 -4.76 19.42 7.48
N GLN A 308 -3.63 18.98 6.90
CA GLN A 308 -3.27 17.57 6.82
C GLN A 308 -3.08 16.95 8.21
N ASP A 309 -2.35 17.60 9.11
CA ASP A 309 -2.13 17.13 10.48
C ASP A 309 -3.45 16.99 11.23
N ALA A 310 -4.36 17.97 11.13
CA ALA A 310 -5.67 17.92 11.76
C ALA A 310 -6.52 16.76 11.23
N LEU A 311 -6.50 16.53 9.90
CA LEU A 311 -7.15 15.38 9.28
C LEU A 311 -6.57 14.07 9.84
N TRP A 312 -5.25 13.90 9.82
CA TRP A 312 -4.61 12.66 10.25
C TRP A 312 -4.74 12.40 11.75
N LEU A 313 -4.70 13.44 12.59
CA LEU A 313 -4.99 13.31 14.03
C LEU A 313 -6.40 12.80 14.27
N SER A 314 -7.39 13.36 13.57
CA SER A 314 -8.78 12.91 13.64
C SER A 314 -8.91 11.44 13.22
N ARG A 315 -8.27 11.05 12.10
CA ARG A 315 -8.24 9.65 11.64
C ARG A 315 -7.55 8.71 12.62
N LEU A 316 -6.43 9.13 13.19
CA LEU A 316 -5.68 8.34 14.16
C LEU A 316 -6.51 8.09 15.43
N GLN A 317 -7.20 9.12 15.92
CA GLN A 317 -8.07 9.00 17.10
C GLN A 317 -9.29 8.11 16.85
N GLN A 318 -9.91 8.21 15.66
CA GLN A 318 -11.11 7.46 15.33
C GLN A 318 -10.83 6.01 14.93
N LEU A 319 -9.79 5.79 14.13
CA LEU A 319 -9.57 4.52 13.42
C LEU A 319 -8.28 3.83 13.82
N GLY A 320 -7.34 4.53 14.47
CA GLY A 320 -5.95 4.09 14.60
C GLY A 320 -5.74 2.75 15.29
N SER A 321 -6.64 2.35 16.19
CA SER A 321 -6.61 1.08 16.91
C SER A 321 -7.68 0.09 16.46
N LEU A 322 -8.49 0.43 15.46
CA LEU A 322 -9.53 -0.46 14.97
C LEU A 322 -8.94 -1.48 13.99
N GLN A 323 -9.57 -2.66 13.94
CA GLN A 323 -9.19 -3.75 13.04
C GLN A 323 -10.45 -4.43 12.49
N GLY A 324 -10.30 -5.13 11.36
CA GLY A 324 -11.34 -5.98 10.76
C GLY A 324 -12.69 -5.30 10.58
N ALA A 325 -13.77 -6.00 10.96
CA ALA A 325 -15.13 -5.50 10.79
C ALA A 325 -15.36 -4.14 11.46
N ALA A 326 -14.80 -3.93 12.66
CA ALA A 326 -14.93 -2.64 13.36
C ALA A 326 -14.27 -1.50 12.59
N LEU A 327 -13.10 -1.75 11.98
CA LEU A 327 -12.46 -0.78 11.10
C LEU A 327 -13.32 -0.52 9.85
N ALA A 328 -13.83 -1.57 9.20
CA ALA A 328 -14.65 -1.43 7.99
C ALA A 328 -15.96 -0.65 8.23
N GLN A 329 -16.59 -0.84 9.39
CA GLN A 329 -17.84 -0.17 9.76
C GLN A 329 -17.61 1.31 10.15
N GLN A 330 -16.50 1.61 10.85
CA GLN A 330 -16.24 2.97 11.33
C GLN A 330 -15.43 3.82 10.35
N ALA A 331 -14.59 3.22 9.53
CA ALA A 331 -13.94 3.93 8.42
C ALA A 331 -15.07 4.45 7.55
N PRO A 332 -15.29 5.77 7.51
CA PRO A 332 -16.53 6.30 7.00
C PRO A 332 -16.61 5.95 5.53
N VAL A 333 -17.53 5.04 5.22
CA VAL A 333 -18.19 4.97 3.91
C VAL A 333 -19.04 6.22 3.81
N ARG A 334 -18.39 7.39 3.80
CA ARG A 334 -19.09 8.66 3.68
C ARG A 334 -19.59 8.71 2.26
N GLN A 335 -20.87 8.40 2.11
CA GLN A 335 -21.81 9.12 1.28
C GLN A 335 -21.20 9.64 -0.01
N ALA A 336 -21.35 8.84 -1.06
CA ALA A 336 -21.22 9.23 -2.45
C ALA A 336 -22.21 10.36 -2.88
N GLU A 337 -22.61 11.26 -1.98
CA GLU A 337 -23.73 12.18 -2.20
C GLU A 337 -23.42 13.66 -1.99
N GLU A 338 -22.28 14.03 -1.41
CA GLU A 338 -21.81 15.42 -1.49
C GLU A 338 -20.48 15.44 -2.23
N GLU A 339 -20.54 15.34 -3.57
CA GLU A 339 -19.49 15.93 -4.38
C GLU A 339 -19.27 17.34 -3.82
N PRO A 340 -18.06 17.66 -3.32
CA PRO A 340 -17.83 18.96 -2.75
C PRO A 340 -18.09 19.99 -3.85
N SER A 341 -19.23 20.68 -3.77
CA SER A 341 -19.56 21.70 -4.76
C SER A 341 -18.41 22.71 -4.81
N LEU A 342 -18.13 23.28 -5.98
CA LEU A 342 -17.11 24.31 -6.16
C LEU A 342 -17.20 25.37 -5.03
N TRP A 343 -18.40 25.77 -4.63
CA TRP A 343 -18.65 26.71 -3.54
C TRP A 343 -18.17 26.24 -2.16
N THR A 344 -18.24 24.95 -1.85
CA THR A 344 -17.71 24.36 -0.59
C THR A 344 -16.19 24.15 -0.59
N LEU A 345 -15.55 24.35 -1.75
CA LEU A 345 -14.10 24.28 -1.97
C LEU A 345 -13.45 25.66 -2.05
N LEU A 346 -14.24 26.72 -2.28
CA LEU A 346 -13.76 28.11 -2.35
C LEU A 346 -13.53 28.69 -0.95
N TYR A 347 -12.54 28.15 -0.24
CA TYR A 347 -12.03 28.75 0.99
C TYR A 347 -11.39 30.10 0.71
N TRP A 348 -11.73 31.11 1.52
CA TRP A 348 -11.18 32.46 1.38
C TRP A 348 -9.64 32.48 1.45
N ARG A 349 -9.05 31.63 2.31
CA ARG A 349 -7.61 31.49 2.52
C ARG A 349 -7.17 30.05 2.25
N ASN A 350 -6.01 29.88 1.63
CA ASN A 350 -5.41 28.59 1.26
C ASN A 350 -6.34 27.72 0.41
N THR A 351 -7.01 28.32 -0.58
CA THR A 351 -8.03 27.64 -1.41
C THR A 351 -7.48 26.35 -2.02
N LEU A 352 -6.29 26.38 -2.62
CA LEU A 352 -5.68 25.22 -3.27
C LEU A 352 -5.27 24.16 -2.24
N GLY A 353 -4.75 24.56 -1.08
CA GLY A 353 -4.41 23.62 -0.01
C GLY A 353 -5.64 22.87 0.52
N HIS A 354 -6.76 23.58 0.71
CA HIS A 354 -8.04 22.94 1.07
C HIS A 354 -8.55 21.98 0.00
N ILE A 355 -8.44 22.34 -1.28
CA ILE A 355 -8.80 21.47 -2.40
C ILE A 355 -7.95 20.18 -2.36
N VAL A 356 -6.62 20.31 -2.23
CA VAL A 356 -5.70 19.16 -2.15
C VAL A 356 -6.08 18.22 -1.01
N VAL A 357 -6.32 18.74 0.19
CA VAL A 357 -6.65 17.91 1.37
C VAL A 357 -8.04 17.28 1.25
N LYS A 358 -9.05 18.03 0.79
CA LYS A 358 -10.44 17.53 0.70
C LYS A 358 -10.64 16.51 -0.42
N ILE A 359 -10.01 16.71 -1.57
CA ILE A 359 -10.12 15.78 -2.70
C ILE A 359 -9.26 14.54 -2.45
N GLY A 360 -8.10 14.68 -1.82
CA GLY A 360 -7.24 13.54 -1.51
C GLY A 360 -7.75 12.66 -0.35
N ALA A 361 -8.49 13.22 0.61
CA ALA A 361 -8.92 12.48 1.80
C ALA A 361 -9.78 11.22 1.52
N PRO A 362 -10.76 11.24 0.60
CA PRO A 362 -11.56 10.06 0.24
C PRO A 362 -10.74 8.90 -0.34
N GLU A 363 -9.65 9.18 -1.06
CA GLU A 363 -8.80 8.16 -1.70
C GLU A 363 -8.18 7.18 -0.70
N PHE A 364 -8.14 7.55 0.59
CA PHE A 364 -7.62 6.68 1.64
C PHE A 364 -8.59 5.57 2.08
N LEU A 365 -9.88 5.68 1.75
CA LEU A 365 -10.90 4.72 2.19
C LEU A 365 -10.58 3.29 1.74
N ARG A 366 -10.11 3.12 0.50
CA ARG A 366 -9.74 1.81 -0.04
C ARG A 366 -8.68 1.11 0.80
N TYR A 367 -7.73 1.85 1.37
CA TYR A 367 -6.66 1.26 2.18
C TYR A 367 -7.16 0.80 3.54
N PHE A 368 -8.08 1.54 4.17
CA PHE A 368 -8.77 1.05 5.37
C PHE A 368 -9.55 -0.23 5.09
N MET A 369 -10.22 -0.32 3.93
CA MET A 369 -10.94 -1.53 3.53
C MET A 369 -10.00 -2.71 3.27
N SER A 370 -8.91 -2.49 2.51
CA SER A 370 -7.91 -3.54 2.27
C SER A 370 -7.23 -4.01 3.58
N GLN A 371 -7.05 -3.11 4.55
CA GLN A 371 -6.53 -3.45 5.86
C GLN A 371 -7.52 -4.28 6.69
N ALA A 372 -8.81 -3.89 6.68
CA ALA A 372 -9.87 -4.68 7.29
C ALA A 372 -9.90 -6.10 6.68
N ASP A 373 -9.85 -6.18 5.34
CA ASP A 373 -9.81 -7.43 4.58
C ASP A 373 -8.64 -8.33 5.02
N ALA A 374 -7.47 -7.75 5.27
CA ALA A 374 -6.28 -8.48 5.70
C ALA A 374 -6.46 -9.25 7.01
N SER A 375 -7.34 -8.76 7.91
CA SER A 375 -7.64 -9.43 9.19
C SER A 375 -8.47 -10.71 9.03
N ALA A 376 -9.23 -10.85 7.94
CA ALA A 376 -10.09 -12.01 7.70
C ALA A 376 -9.31 -13.20 7.12
N HIS A 377 -8.19 -12.97 6.44
CA HIS A 377 -7.42 -14.01 5.73
C HIS A 377 -7.10 -15.28 6.54
N PRO A 378 -6.69 -15.21 7.82
CA PRO A 378 -6.45 -16.43 8.60
C PRO A 378 -7.73 -17.20 8.90
N GLN A 379 -8.85 -16.52 9.19
CA GLN A 379 -10.15 -17.15 9.43
C GLN A 379 -10.71 -17.80 8.16
N LEU A 380 -10.50 -17.16 6.99
CA LEU A 380 -10.86 -17.75 5.69
C LEU A 380 -10.10 -19.05 5.44
N LEU A 381 -8.80 -19.07 5.77
CA LEU A 381 -7.97 -20.25 5.59
C LEU A 381 -8.35 -21.37 6.57
N GLN A 382 -8.69 -21.03 7.81
CA GLN A 382 -9.26 -21.97 8.79
C GLN A 382 -10.58 -22.58 8.27
N ALA A 383 -11.45 -21.76 7.67
CA ALA A 383 -12.70 -22.23 7.07
C ALA A 383 -12.43 -23.21 5.92
N VAL A 384 -11.46 -22.92 5.05
CA VAL A 384 -11.03 -23.84 3.98
C VAL A 384 -10.56 -25.19 4.54
N VAL A 385 -9.71 -25.18 5.58
CA VAL A 385 -9.25 -26.41 6.24
C VAL A 385 -10.42 -27.21 6.80
N ALA A 386 -11.31 -26.56 7.56
CA ALA A 386 -12.46 -27.21 8.17
C ALA A 386 -13.43 -27.81 7.15
N LEU A 387 -13.67 -27.10 6.04
CA LEU A 387 -14.57 -27.56 4.96
C LEU A 387 -13.94 -28.69 4.13
N ASN A 388 -12.62 -28.68 3.93
CA ASN A 388 -11.89 -29.75 3.24
C ASN A 388 -11.85 -31.06 4.03
N ALA A 389 -12.16 -31.04 5.33
CA ALA A 389 -12.32 -32.23 6.16
C ALA A 389 -13.73 -32.85 6.07
N ARG A 390 -14.64 -32.26 5.28
CA ARG A 390 -16.03 -32.70 5.14
C ARG A 390 -16.36 -33.12 3.70
N PRO A 391 -17.26 -34.09 3.52
CA PRO A 391 -17.78 -34.41 2.19
C PRO A 391 -18.57 -33.20 1.62
N PRO A 392 -18.64 -33.04 0.28
CA PRO A 392 -19.28 -31.88 -0.34
C PRO A 392 -20.72 -31.61 0.14
N SER A 393 -21.50 -32.67 0.39
CA SER A 393 -22.88 -32.59 0.89
C SER A 393 -23.03 -31.85 2.22
N ASP A 394 -22.00 -31.93 3.08
CA ASP A 394 -22.07 -31.46 4.46
C ASP A 394 -21.46 -30.06 4.61
N ARG A 395 -20.76 -29.57 3.58
CA ARG A 395 -20.05 -28.28 3.60
C ARG A 395 -20.97 -27.08 3.90
N PRO A 396 -22.20 -26.97 3.37
CA PRO A 396 -23.08 -25.86 3.71
C PRO A 396 -23.42 -25.80 5.21
N MET A 397 -23.75 -26.95 5.80
CA MET A 397 -24.04 -27.04 7.23
C MET A 397 -22.78 -26.79 8.07
N ALA A 398 -21.63 -27.32 7.64
CA ALA A 398 -20.35 -27.10 8.31
C ALA A 398 -19.93 -25.63 8.28
N LEU A 399 -20.10 -24.92 7.16
CA LEU A 399 -19.83 -23.48 7.05
C LEU A 399 -20.71 -22.67 8.01
N ALA A 400 -22.00 -23.01 8.11
CA ALA A 400 -22.91 -22.35 9.05
C ALA A 400 -22.49 -22.54 10.51
N ALA A 401 -21.91 -23.69 10.84
CA ALA A 401 -21.45 -24.04 12.18
C ALA A 401 -20.07 -23.48 12.55
N LEU A 402 -19.31 -22.88 11.61
CA LEU A 402 -18.00 -22.31 11.92
C LEU A 402 -18.11 -21.10 12.88
N PRO A 403 -17.17 -20.94 13.83
CA PRO A 403 -17.14 -19.84 14.80
C PRO A 403 -16.65 -18.54 14.15
N LEU A 404 -17.38 -18.05 13.16
CA LEU A 404 -17.11 -16.80 12.45
C LEU A 404 -17.94 -15.66 13.05
N SER A 405 -17.38 -14.44 13.04
CA SER A 405 -18.14 -13.21 13.31
C SER A 405 -19.32 -13.08 12.34
N ALA A 406 -20.41 -12.44 12.77
CA ALA A 406 -21.61 -12.26 11.96
C ALA A 406 -21.28 -11.59 10.62
N GLU A 407 -20.47 -10.54 10.66
CA GLU A 407 -20.07 -9.74 9.50
C GLU A 407 -19.28 -10.57 8.47
N LEU A 408 -18.34 -11.39 8.93
CA LEU A 408 -17.58 -12.28 8.05
C LEU A 408 -18.49 -13.36 7.44
N ARG A 409 -19.46 -13.88 8.21
CA ARG A 409 -20.40 -14.89 7.73
C ARG A 409 -21.28 -14.35 6.60
N GLU A 410 -21.73 -13.09 6.69
CA GLU A 410 -22.53 -12.44 5.63
C GLU A 410 -21.77 -12.27 4.31
N GLN A 411 -20.44 -12.15 4.37
CA GLN A 411 -19.58 -12.00 3.19
C GLN A 411 -19.15 -13.33 2.57
N LEU A 412 -19.46 -14.45 3.21
CA LEU A 412 -19.05 -15.78 2.82
C LEU A 412 -20.17 -16.57 2.17
N ARG A 413 -19.84 -17.29 1.09
CA ARG A 413 -20.75 -18.20 0.42
C ARG A 413 -20.01 -19.37 -0.19
N LEU A 414 -20.71 -20.50 -0.32
CA LEU A 414 -20.24 -21.63 -1.13
C LEU A 414 -20.78 -21.51 -2.54
N ASP A 415 -19.90 -21.74 -3.50
CA ASP A 415 -20.16 -21.80 -4.94
C ASP A 415 -19.57 -23.12 -5.47
N GLY A 416 -20.36 -24.20 -5.35
CA GLY A 416 -19.89 -25.57 -5.55
C GLY A 416 -18.71 -25.90 -4.62
N ASP A 417 -17.59 -26.33 -5.20
CA ASP A 417 -16.34 -26.62 -4.48
C ASP A 417 -15.46 -25.38 -4.27
N THR A 418 -16.04 -24.18 -4.22
CA THR A 418 -15.31 -22.94 -3.96
C THR A 418 -15.94 -22.19 -2.80
N LEU A 419 -15.13 -21.84 -1.79
CA LEU A 419 -15.48 -20.83 -0.81
C LEU A 419 -15.21 -19.45 -1.42
N VAL A 420 -16.26 -18.64 -1.57
CA VAL A 420 -16.19 -17.30 -2.13
C VAL A 420 -16.38 -16.29 -1.02
N TRP A 421 -15.44 -15.36 -0.90
CA TRP A 421 -15.50 -14.25 0.05
C TRP A 421 -15.53 -12.91 -0.67
N ARG A 422 -16.50 -12.06 -0.32
CA ARG A 422 -16.59 -10.67 -0.78
C ARG A 422 -16.03 -9.76 0.33
N GLY A 423 -14.77 -9.35 0.21
CA GLY A 423 -14.16 -8.45 1.19
C GLY A 423 -14.88 -7.11 1.30
N TRP A 424 -14.60 -6.36 2.36
CA TRP A 424 -15.12 -5.00 2.57
C TRP A 424 -14.71 -4.04 1.47
N GLN A 425 -13.55 -4.25 0.82
CA GLN A 425 -13.18 -3.46 -0.35
C GLN A 425 -14.17 -3.60 -1.52
N HIS A 426 -14.86 -4.75 -1.63
CA HIS A 426 -15.89 -4.97 -2.66
C HIS A 426 -17.10 -4.05 -2.48
N ALA A 427 -17.42 -3.67 -1.24
CA ALA A 427 -18.52 -2.75 -0.96
C ALA A 427 -18.23 -1.31 -1.43
N VAL A 428 -16.95 -0.92 -1.49
CA VAL A 428 -16.53 0.43 -1.87
C VAL A 428 -16.11 0.52 -3.34
N GLU A 429 -15.46 -0.51 -3.88
CA GLU A 429 -14.95 -0.54 -5.27
C GLU A 429 -15.32 -1.83 -6.01
N PRO A 430 -16.62 -2.13 -6.24
CA PRO A 430 -17.04 -3.41 -6.82
C PRO A 430 -16.44 -3.67 -8.20
N ALA A 431 -16.22 -2.62 -9.00
CA ALA A 431 -15.61 -2.71 -10.33
C ALA A 431 -14.14 -3.16 -10.32
N ARG A 432 -13.42 -2.98 -9.19
CA ARG A 432 -11.98 -3.27 -9.06
C ARG A 432 -11.71 -4.45 -8.12
N ALA A 433 -12.60 -4.70 -7.16
CA ALA A 433 -12.44 -5.72 -6.15
C ALA A 433 -13.15 -7.02 -6.55
N ALA A 434 -12.53 -7.86 -7.40
CA ALA A 434 -13.05 -9.22 -7.60
C ALA A 434 -13.01 -10.03 -6.28
N PRO A 435 -14.02 -10.86 -5.99
CA PRO A 435 -14.09 -11.64 -4.75
C PRO A 435 -12.95 -12.64 -4.66
N LEU A 436 -12.54 -12.97 -3.44
CA LEU A 436 -11.56 -14.01 -3.18
C LEU A 436 -12.23 -15.37 -3.41
N ARG A 437 -11.64 -16.18 -4.28
CA ARG A 437 -12.09 -17.55 -4.56
C ARG A 437 -11.07 -18.52 -3.96
N LEU A 438 -11.54 -19.37 -3.05
CA LEU A 438 -10.74 -20.32 -2.30
C LEU A 438 -11.24 -21.73 -2.63
N PRO A 439 -10.54 -22.48 -3.51
CA PRO A 439 -11.00 -23.80 -3.91
C PRO A 439 -10.94 -24.77 -2.73
N LEU A 440 -11.90 -25.67 -2.72
CA LEU A 440 -12.01 -26.82 -1.82
C LEU A 440 -11.66 -28.09 -2.60
N LYS A 441 -11.40 -29.19 -1.89
CA LYS A 441 -11.16 -30.50 -2.51
C LYS A 441 -12.38 -30.91 -3.33
N PRO A 442 -12.22 -31.36 -4.58
CA PRO A 442 -13.34 -31.88 -5.35
C PRO A 442 -13.92 -33.12 -4.66
N GLY A 443 -15.25 -33.27 -4.79
CA GLY A 443 -16.05 -34.36 -4.24
C GLY A 443 -15.84 -35.71 -4.89
#